data_AF-A0A2S3UY55-F1
#
_entry.id   AF-A0A2S3UY55-F1
#
_cell.length_a   1.000
_cell.length_b   1.000
_cell.length_c   1.000
_cell.angle_alpha   90.00
_cell.angle_beta   90.00
_cell.angle_gamma   90.00
#
_symmetry.space_group_name_H-M   'P 1'
#
loop_
_entity.id
_entity.type
_entity.pdbx_description
1 polymer ?
#
loop_
_entity_poly.entity_id
_entity_poly.type
_entity_poly.pdbx_seq_one_letter_code
_entity_poly.pdbx_strand_id
1 'polypeptide(L)'
;MPPRVDAMLILSVDHDPIDDRIAAIGYRRVDDGIAVTEHIAIPKSGSIADEAEAMVATLSALILDLTEIDAHNAALATRGQEAAGIHAHIFFYEPTEATNLQRAVGRHLEDDRVRNGLLHLVRLFPPEDVVPEPEFRGVHHLPATAIKSVIEQLWALPVSVTYDLRQVSQAIVAAGGGLAYVPDQVFERPFSSLLSIDVIRAQREGHRSAVPVSAIRRDVIARLDAVQGLIGWLFDENRNAVAEGSPLLRLAKKPFRFQATFDPLNAADLDILLACELLENRAGLLDALIGLAQPAARRRDSARCLAGLTLRKHWALGGRRILQFHVPEDSRETELGPNDFDLILTNDSPDLRLNPSLWSSLTCRIRPDEDGWEDRRDLVQVQIDGRVFTGTVFQELLQSTGPGGWYLDRAFSDVNTAKAAAFLANLARVS
;
A
#
# COMPACT_ATOMS: atom_id res chain seq x y z
N MET A 1 -2.32 -3.57 4.64
CA MET A 1 -3.40 -2.69 5.14
C MET A 1 -2.99 -2.05 6.47
N PRO A 2 -3.37 -0.79 6.74
CA PRO A 2 -3.09 -0.14 8.02
C PRO A 2 -3.92 -0.73 9.18
N PRO A 3 -3.39 -0.80 10.42
CA PRO A 3 -4.12 -1.32 11.58
C PRO A 3 -5.18 -0.36 12.14
N ARG A 4 -5.11 0.92 11.76
CA ARG A 4 -6.04 1.98 12.17
C ARG A 4 -6.45 2.80 10.97
N VAL A 5 -7.76 2.95 10.80
CA VAL A 5 -8.38 3.85 9.83
C VAL A 5 -9.59 4.47 10.51
N ASP A 6 -9.56 5.79 10.71
CA ASP A 6 -10.66 6.53 11.33
C ASP A 6 -11.74 6.87 10.27
N ALA A 7 -11.32 7.09 9.01
CA ALA A 7 -12.20 7.35 7.86
C ALA A 7 -11.92 6.38 6.71
N MET A 8 -12.84 5.46 6.45
CA MET A 8 -12.74 4.47 5.37
C MET A 8 -13.42 5.01 4.12
N LEU A 9 -12.73 4.99 2.98
CA LEU A 9 -13.21 5.52 1.71
C LEU A 9 -13.32 4.35 0.73
N ILE A 10 -14.50 3.77 0.57
CA ILE A 10 -14.69 2.56 -0.23
C ILE A 10 -15.13 2.95 -1.64
N LEU A 11 -14.44 2.43 -2.66
CA LEU A 11 -14.78 2.59 -4.05
C LEU A 11 -15.13 1.23 -4.67
N SER A 12 -16.13 1.22 -5.56
CA SER A 12 -16.41 0.09 -6.44
C SER A 12 -16.52 0.59 -7.88
N VAL A 13 -15.85 -0.10 -8.80
CA VAL A 13 -15.72 0.36 -10.18
C VAL A 13 -15.98 -0.80 -11.14
N ASP A 14 -17.11 -0.73 -11.82
CA ASP A 14 -17.46 -1.67 -12.88
C ASP A 14 -17.02 -1.12 -14.24
N HIS A 15 -16.47 -2.00 -15.06
CA HIS A 15 -15.86 -1.67 -16.35
C HIS A 15 -16.39 -2.57 -17.45
N ASP A 16 -16.62 -2.00 -18.63
CA ASP A 16 -16.88 -2.73 -19.87
C ASP A 16 -15.56 -3.11 -20.54
N PRO A 17 -15.19 -4.41 -20.58
CA PRO A 17 -13.93 -4.84 -21.18
C PRO A 17 -13.88 -4.70 -22.71
N ILE A 18 -15.02 -4.50 -23.39
CA ILE A 18 -15.06 -4.36 -24.86
C ILE A 18 -14.84 -2.90 -25.27
N ASP A 19 -15.61 -2.00 -24.68
CA ASP A 19 -15.59 -0.58 -25.05
C ASP A 19 -14.54 0.22 -24.25
N ASP A 20 -13.94 -0.42 -23.25
CA ASP A 20 -13.00 0.16 -22.30
C ASP A 20 -13.59 1.40 -21.60
N ARG A 21 -14.75 1.25 -20.94
CA ARG A 21 -15.46 2.35 -20.25
C ARG A 21 -16.03 1.93 -18.91
N ILE A 22 -16.17 2.89 -18.00
CA ILE A 22 -16.89 2.67 -16.74
C ILE A 22 -18.37 2.38 -17.04
N ALA A 23 -18.90 1.35 -16.39
CA ALA A 23 -20.30 0.95 -16.46
C ALA A 23 -21.09 1.31 -15.20
N ALA A 24 -20.42 1.33 -14.05
CA ALA A 24 -20.95 1.86 -12.80
C ALA A 24 -19.78 2.24 -11.89
N ILE A 25 -19.96 3.30 -11.09
CA ILE A 25 -18.98 3.73 -10.10
C ILE A 25 -19.69 4.11 -8.81
N GLY A 26 -19.28 3.47 -7.71
CA GLY A 26 -19.78 3.69 -6.36
C GLY A 26 -18.68 4.20 -5.44
N TYR A 27 -19.06 5.09 -4.52
CA TYR A 27 -18.23 5.64 -3.47
C TYR A 27 -19.00 5.65 -2.15
N ARG A 28 -18.33 5.29 -1.07
CA ARG A 28 -18.84 5.43 0.29
C ARG A 28 -17.74 5.88 1.25
N ARG A 29 -18.03 6.89 2.07
CA ARG A 29 -17.26 7.22 3.27
C ARG A 29 -17.90 6.58 4.48
N VAL A 30 -17.10 5.93 5.29
CA VAL A 30 -17.52 5.30 6.54
C VAL A 30 -16.61 5.78 7.66
N ASP A 31 -17.19 6.46 8.64
CA ASP A 31 -16.49 6.94 9.84
C ASP A 31 -17.04 6.12 11.03
N ASP A 32 -16.15 5.53 11.83
CA ASP A 32 -16.53 4.70 12.99
C ASP A 32 -17.60 3.62 12.69
N GLY A 33 -17.54 3.04 11.49
CA GLY A 33 -18.47 1.99 11.03
C GLY A 33 -19.81 2.51 10.50
N ILE A 34 -20.04 3.83 10.50
CA ILE A 34 -21.27 4.47 10.03
C ILE A 34 -21.02 5.11 8.66
N ALA A 35 -21.88 4.81 7.67
CA ALA A 35 -21.81 5.46 6.37
C ALA A 35 -22.20 6.94 6.49
N VAL A 36 -21.26 7.84 6.16
CA VAL A 36 -21.43 9.30 6.22
C VAL A 36 -21.82 9.86 4.86
N THR A 37 -21.12 9.41 3.82
CA THR A 37 -21.34 9.83 2.44
C THR A 37 -21.53 8.59 1.58
N GLU A 38 -22.51 8.58 0.68
CA GLU A 38 -22.69 7.54 -0.33
C GLU A 38 -23.03 8.19 -1.67
N HIS A 39 -22.32 7.81 -2.72
CA HIS A 39 -22.59 8.27 -4.07
C HIS A 39 -22.40 7.14 -5.07
N ILE A 40 -23.41 6.93 -5.92
CA ILE A 40 -23.36 5.92 -6.97
C ILE A 40 -23.83 6.56 -8.27
N ALA A 41 -23.00 6.45 -9.30
CA ALA A 41 -23.28 6.94 -10.63
C ALA A 41 -23.19 5.78 -11.63
N ILE A 42 -24.16 5.75 -12.54
CA ILE A 42 -24.26 4.78 -13.64
C ILE A 42 -24.40 5.63 -14.90
N PRO A 43 -23.45 5.57 -15.86
CA PRO A 43 -23.54 6.32 -17.11
C PRO A 43 -24.87 6.05 -17.83
N LYS A 44 -25.48 7.11 -18.38
CA LYS A 44 -26.77 7.02 -19.07
C LYS A 44 -26.68 6.24 -20.38
N SER A 45 -25.52 6.29 -21.02
CA SER A 45 -25.19 5.56 -22.24
C SER A 45 -23.70 5.23 -22.27
N GLY A 46 -23.27 4.54 -23.32
CA GLY A 46 -21.85 4.28 -23.59
C GLY A 46 -21.17 5.45 -24.29
N SER A 47 -21.51 6.70 -23.98
CA SER A 47 -20.86 7.90 -24.51
C SER A 47 -19.73 8.37 -23.59
N ILE A 48 -18.71 9.03 -24.14
CA ILE A 48 -17.57 9.57 -23.36
C ILE A 48 -18.08 10.64 -22.37
N ALA A 49 -19.04 11.45 -22.81
CA ALA A 49 -19.62 12.50 -21.98
C ALA A 49 -20.39 11.96 -20.76
N ASP A 50 -21.15 10.87 -20.93
CA ASP A 50 -21.88 10.24 -19.82
C ASP A 50 -20.95 9.52 -18.84
N GLU A 51 -19.86 8.92 -19.34
CA GLU A 51 -18.80 8.36 -18.50
C GLU A 51 -18.15 9.46 -17.65
N ALA A 52 -17.76 10.58 -18.27
CA ALA A 52 -17.20 11.74 -17.56
C ALA A 52 -18.18 12.31 -16.52
N GLU A 53 -19.47 12.44 -16.86
CA GLU A 53 -20.50 12.91 -15.90
C GLU A 53 -20.57 12.00 -14.68
N ALA A 54 -20.59 10.68 -14.87
CA ALA A 54 -20.63 9.71 -13.78
C ALA A 54 -19.35 9.75 -12.92
N MET A 55 -18.19 9.85 -13.55
CA MET A 55 -16.90 9.96 -12.86
C MET A 55 -16.81 11.24 -12.03
N VAL A 56 -17.13 12.39 -12.62
CA VAL A 56 -17.09 13.68 -11.93
C VAL A 56 -18.04 13.66 -10.74
N ALA A 57 -19.25 13.14 -10.91
CA ALA A 57 -20.24 13.08 -9.84
C ALA A 57 -19.73 12.28 -8.63
N THR A 58 -19.18 11.08 -8.86
CA THR A 58 -18.71 10.21 -7.78
C THR A 58 -17.38 10.66 -7.18
N LEU A 59 -16.40 11.02 -8.01
CA LEU A 59 -15.06 11.37 -7.53
C LEU A 59 -15.01 12.76 -6.88
N SER A 60 -15.92 13.67 -7.23
CA SER A 60 -16.06 14.94 -6.51
C SER A 60 -16.45 14.73 -5.05
N ALA A 61 -17.32 13.74 -4.76
CA ALA A 61 -17.68 13.40 -3.40
C ALA A 61 -16.46 12.89 -2.60
N LEU A 62 -15.65 12.03 -3.19
CA LEU A 62 -14.38 11.55 -2.60
C LEU A 62 -13.41 12.70 -2.31
N ILE A 63 -13.20 13.62 -3.27
CA ILE A 63 -12.28 14.75 -3.09
C ILE A 63 -12.78 15.68 -1.98
N LEU A 64 -14.09 15.96 -1.93
CA LEU A 64 -14.67 16.81 -0.89
C LEU A 64 -14.41 16.25 0.50
N ASP A 65 -14.66 14.95 0.70
CA ASP A 65 -14.40 14.26 1.97
C ASP A 65 -12.90 14.29 2.34
N LEU A 66 -12.00 14.01 1.37
CA LEU A 66 -10.56 14.08 1.62
C LEU A 66 -10.07 15.51 1.93
N THR A 67 -10.69 16.52 1.34
CA THR A 67 -10.38 17.94 1.58
C THR A 67 -10.80 18.35 2.98
N GLU A 68 -11.96 17.88 3.45
CA GLU A 68 -12.39 18.08 4.82
C GLU A 68 -11.40 17.47 5.82
N ILE A 69 -10.97 16.23 5.57
CA ILE A 69 -10.00 15.52 6.42
C ILE A 69 -8.63 16.23 6.41
N ASP A 70 -8.14 16.67 5.25
CA ASP A 70 -6.89 17.41 5.13
C ASP A 70 -6.94 18.72 5.94
N ALA A 71 -8.03 19.49 5.80
CA ALA A 71 -8.21 20.75 6.52
C ALA A 71 -8.27 20.53 8.04
N HIS A 72 -8.96 19.47 8.49
CA HIS A 72 -9.01 19.08 9.89
C HIS A 72 -7.61 18.76 10.43
N ASN A 73 -6.88 17.90 9.73
CA ASN A 73 -5.52 17.49 10.12
C ASN A 73 -4.52 18.66 10.05
N ALA A 74 -4.72 19.61 9.14
CA ALA A 74 -3.95 20.85 9.08
C ALA A 74 -4.12 21.71 10.32
N ALA A 75 -5.37 21.90 10.76
CA ALA A 75 -5.65 22.68 11.95
C ALA A 75 -5.04 22.06 13.21
N LEU A 76 -4.99 20.72 13.30
CA LEU A 76 -4.36 20.00 14.40
C LEU A 76 -2.83 20.12 14.40
N ALA A 77 -2.21 20.06 13.22
CA ALA A 77 -0.75 20.22 13.09
C ALA A 77 -0.30 21.61 13.60
N THR A 78 -1.03 22.67 13.26
CA THR A 78 -0.75 24.04 13.76
C THR A 78 -0.85 24.14 15.29
N ARG A 79 -1.63 23.26 15.94
CA ARG A 79 -1.81 23.21 17.40
C ARG A 79 -0.84 22.23 18.09
N GLY A 80 0.06 21.58 17.35
CA GLY A 80 0.96 20.56 17.88
C GLY A 80 0.25 19.27 18.31
N GLN A 81 -0.95 19.00 17.80
CA GLN A 81 -1.79 17.85 18.16
C GLN A 81 -1.87 16.81 17.02
N GLU A 82 -0.75 16.60 16.31
CA GLU A 82 -0.69 15.72 15.13
C GLU A 82 -1.16 14.29 15.42
N ALA A 83 -0.94 13.78 16.64
CA ALA A 83 -1.34 12.43 17.05
C ALA A 83 -2.87 12.21 17.07
N ALA A 84 -3.66 13.29 17.14
CA ALA A 84 -5.12 13.25 17.10
C ALA A 84 -5.68 13.32 15.66
N GLY A 85 -4.81 13.37 14.65
CA GLY A 85 -5.23 13.45 13.26
C GLY A 85 -5.97 12.21 12.78
N ILE A 86 -6.87 12.42 11.82
CA ILE A 86 -7.70 11.41 11.17
C ILE A 86 -6.84 10.62 10.17
N HIS A 87 -6.85 9.30 10.32
CA HIS A 87 -6.23 8.36 9.40
C HIS A 87 -7.25 7.93 8.35
N ALA A 88 -7.19 8.54 7.16
CA ALA A 88 -8.04 8.15 6.03
C ALA A 88 -7.37 7.07 5.16
N HIS A 89 -8.15 6.15 4.61
CA HIS A 89 -7.64 5.15 3.65
C HIS A 89 -8.71 4.75 2.64
N ILE A 90 -8.33 4.63 1.36
CA ILE A 90 -9.25 4.18 0.30
C ILE A 90 -9.23 2.64 0.23
N PHE A 91 -10.33 2.03 -0.13
CA PHE A 91 -10.44 0.59 -0.29
C PHE A 91 -11.15 0.25 -1.59
N PHE A 92 -10.62 -0.77 -2.25
CA PHE A 92 -11.29 -1.49 -3.34
C PHE A 92 -11.45 -2.95 -2.92
N TYR A 93 -12.35 -3.68 -3.55
CA TYR A 93 -12.39 -5.11 -3.32
C TYR A 93 -11.29 -5.81 -4.12
N GLU A 94 -11.22 -5.54 -5.43
CA GLU A 94 -10.28 -6.15 -6.38
C GLU A 94 -9.28 -5.12 -6.93
N PRO A 95 -8.00 -5.52 -7.19
CA PRO A 95 -7.02 -4.60 -7.77
C PRO A 95 -7.42 -4.02 -9.13
N THR A 96 -8.16 -4.78 -9.93
CA THR A 96 -8.63 -4.38 -11.26
C THR A 96 -9.55 -3.16 -11.24
N GLU A 97 -10.31 -2.95 -10.17
CA GLU A 97 -11.16 -1.76 -10.00
C GLU A 97 -10.34 -0.47 -10.00
N ALA A 98 -9.19 -0.47 -9.32
CA ALA A 98 -8.28 0.66 -9.26
C ALA A 98 -7.61 0.93 -10.61
N THR A 99 -7.14 -0.10 -11.30
CA THR A 99 -6.56 0.01 -12.65
C THR A 99 -7.58 0.56 -13.65
N ASN A 100 -8.82 0.08 -13.59
CA ASN A 100 -9.89 0.55 -14.48
C ASN A 100 -10.23 2.03 -14.21
N LEU A 101 -10.23 2.45 -12.95
CA LEU A 101 -10.42 3.85 -12.59
C LEU A 101 -9.29 4.75 -13.12
N GLN A 102 -8.03 4.30 -12.98
CA GLN A 102 -6.85 5.03 -13.48
C GLN A 102 -6.91 5.22 -15.00
N ARG A 103 -7.26 4.17 -15.75
CA ARG A 103 -7.43 4.25 -17.21
C ARG A 103 -8.55 5.20 -17.59
N ALA A 104 -9.68 5.14 -16.89
CA ALA A 104 -10.77 6.07 -17.11
C ALA A 104 -10.34 7.52 -16.84
N VAL A 105 -9.61 7.78 -15.75
CA VAL A 105 -9.05 9.10 -15.44
C VAL A 105 -8.13 9.58 -16.56
N GLY A 106 -7.27 8.71 -17.10
CA GLY A 106 -6.41 9.02 -18.24
C GLY A 106 -7.16 9.43 -19.50
N ARG A 107 -8.25 8.72 -19.83
CA ARG A 107 -9.08 9.05 -21.01
C ARG A 107 -9.75 10.42 -20.94
N HIS A 108 -10.00 10.93 -19.74
CA HIS A 108 -10.76 12.16 -19.51
C HIS A 108 -9.91 13.35 -19.07
N LEU A 109 -8.58 13.28 -19.20
CA LEU A 109 -7.66 14.36 -18.81
C LEU A 109 -7.95 15.70 -19.48
N GLU A 110 -8.44 15.67 -20.71
CA GLU A 110 -8.77 16.86 -21.51
C GLU A 110 -10.10 17.52 -21.11
N ASP A 111 -10.97 16.86 -20.34
CA ASP A 111 -12.21 17.48 -19.83
C ASP A 111 -11.87 18.41 -18.66
N ASP A 112 -12.07 19.73 -18.83
CA ASP A 112 -11.78 20.75 -17.82
C ASP A 112 -12.35 20.46 -16.42
N ARG A 113 -13.50 19.79 -16.31
CA ARG A 113 -14.14 19.46 -15.02
C ARG A 113 -13.43 18.32 -14.34
N VAL A 114 -13.05 17.34 -15.16
CA VAL A 114 -12.21 16.22 -14.76
C VAL A 114 -10.86 16.84 -14.38
N ARG A 115 -10.17 17.56 -15.27
CA ARG A 115 -8.90 18.29 -15.04
C ARG A 115 -8.84 19.11 -13.74
N ASN A 116 -9.82 19.99 -13.47
CA ASN A 116 -9.83 20.84 -12.28
C ASN A 116 -10.10 20.06 -10.97
N GLY A 117 -10.96 19.03 -10.99
CA GLY A 117 -11.12 18.10 -9.87
C GLY A 117 -9.96 17.09 -9.76
N LEU A 118 -9.31 16.80 -10.89
CA LEU A 118 -8.30 15.78 -11.07
C LEU A 118 -6.94 16.16 -10.52
N LEU A 119 -6.64 17.41 -10.14
CA LEU A 119 -5.37 17.66 -9.45
C LEU A 119 -5.21 16.79 -8.22
N HIS A 120 -6.29 16.58 -7.47
CA HIS A 120 -6.29 15.68 -6.32
C HIS A 120 -6.42 14.21 -6.73
N LEU A 121 -7.13 13.88 -7.82
CA LEU A 121 -7.31 12.49 -8.26
C LEU A 121 -6.13 11.93 -9.05
N VAL A 122 -5.46 12.71 -9.91
CA VAL A 122 -4.19 12.36 -10.56
C VAL A 122 -3.10 12.16 -9.50
N ARG A 123 -3.13 12.95 -8.41
CA ARG A 123 -2.28 12.67 -7.23
C ARG A 123 -2.62 11.35 -6.53
N LEU A 124 -3.87 10.88 -6.62
CA LEU A 124 -4.34 9.62 -6.00
C LEU A 124 -4.30 8.43 -6.96
N PHE A 125 -4.44 8.64 -8.28
CA PHE A 125 -4.58 7.68 -9.37
C PHE A 125 -3.97 8.28 -10.66
N PRO A 126 -2.63 8.39 -10.76
CA PRO A 126 -1.99 9.02 -11.91
C PRO A 126 -2.20 8.19 -13.19
N PRO A 127 -2.64 8.76 -14.33
CA PRO A 127 -2.78 8.05 -15.61
C PRO A 127 -1.48 7.42 -16.12
N GLU A 128 -1.59 6.35 -16.93
CA GLU A 128 -0.44 5.71 -17.60
C GLU A 128 0.35 6.71 -18.49
N ASP A 129 -0.34 7.60 -19.21
CA ASP A 129 0.25 8.52 -20.20
C ASP A 129 0.83 9.82 -19.60
N VAL A 130 0.56 10.11 -18.31
CA VAL A 130 1.06 11.32 -17.62
C VAL A 130 2.36 11.04 -16.86
N VAL A 131 2.80 9.76 -16.80
CA VAL A 131 4.14 9.20 -16.49
C VAL A 131 3.93 7.72 -16.08
N PRO A 132 4.67 6.74 -16.65
CA PRO A 132 4.52 5.34 -16.30
C PRO A 132 5.41 4.86 -15.12
N GLU A 133 4.81 3.97 -14.32
CA GLU A 133 5.19 3.10 -13.16
C GLU A 133 6.64 3.04 -12.60
N PRO A 134 6.76 2.91 -11.25
CA PRO A 134 6.85 1.56 -10.68
C PRO A 134 5.71 1.31 -9.69
N GLU A 135 4.96 0.24 -9.95
CA GLU A 135 3.89 -0.39 -9.16
C GLU A 135 3.44 0.41 -7.92
N PHE A 136 2.21 0.93 -7.92
CA PHE A 136 1.21 0.97 -6.82
C PHE A 136 1.62 0.84 -5.33
N ARG A 137 2.82 1.27 -4.91
CA ARG A 137 3.46 0.72 -3.71
C ARG A 137 4.15 1.76 -2.83
N GLY A 138 3.44 2.77 -2.33
CA GLY A 138 4.05 3.84 -1.53
C GLY A 138 3.47 3.94 -0.13
N VAL A 139 4.29 3.59 0.86
CA VAL A 139 3.92 3.45 2.28
C VAL A 139 3.23 4.67 2.89
N HIS A 140 3.57 5.88 2.43
CA HIS A 140 3.10 7.11 3.08
C HIS A 140 1.93 7.78 2.36
N HIS A 141 1.64 7.43 1.09
CA HIS A 141 0.60 8.11 0.30
C HIS A 141 -0.11 7.28 -0.79
N LEU A 142 0.25 6.01 -1.04
CA LEU A 142 -0.45 5.21 -2.05
C LEU A 142 -1.76 4.64 -1.50
N PRO A 143 -2.80 4.61 -2.36
CA PRO A 143 -3.95 5.47 -2.20
C PRO A 143 -5.12 4.64 -1.69
N ALA A 144 -5.10 3.33 -1.98
CA ALA A 144 -6.11 2.37 -1.64
C ALA A 144 -5.53 0.99 -1.38
N THR A 145 -6.23 0.17 -0.58
CA THR A 145 -5.94 -1.26 -0.41
C THR A 145 -7.00 -2.08 -1.14
N ALA A 146 -6.57 -3.07 -1.93
CA ALA A 146 -7.46 -4.11 -2.43
C ALA A 146 -7.65 -5.19 -1.34
N ILE A 147 -8.88 -5.36 -0.85
CA ILE A 147 -9.20 -6.27 0.26
C ILE A 147 -8.93 -7.72 -0.11
N LYS A 148 -9.19 -8.11 -1.36
CA LYS A 148 -8.87 -9.45 -1.86
C LYS A 148 -7.39 -9.82 -1.62
N SER A 149 -6.46 -8.91 -1.93
CA SER A 149 -5.03 -9.15 -1.75
C SER A 149 -4.63 -9.28 -0.28
N VAL A 150 -5.31 -8.58 0.64
CA VAL A 150 -5.07 -8.71 2.08
C VAL A 150 -5.49 -10.10 2.57
N ILE A 151 -6.66 -10.57 2.13
CA ILE A 151 -7.18 -11.88 2.49
C ILE A 151 -6.29 -12.99 1.95
N GLU A 152 -5.84 -12.87 0.70
CA GLU A 152 -4.86 -13.77 0.10
C GLU A 152 -3.54 -13.79 0.90
N GLN A 153 -3.04 -12.64 1.34
CA GLN A 153 -1.79 -12.59 2.12
C GLN A 153 -1.91 -13.22 3.51
N LEU A 154 -3.07 -13.07 4.17
CA LEU A 154 -3.27 -13.54 5.55
C LEU A 154 -3.73 -15.00 5.63
N TRP A 155 -4.57 -15.45 4.69
CA TRP A 155 -5.22 -16.77 4.74
C TRP A 155 -5.08 -17.58 3.45
N ALA A 156 -4.11 -17.26 2.58
CA ALA A 156 -3.88 -18.02 1.34
C ALA A 156 -3.91 -19.54 1.60
N LEU A 157 -4.91 -20.18 1.02
CA LEU A 157 -4.97 -21.63 0.96
C LEU A 157 -3.89 -22.15 -0.01
N PRO A 158 -3.29 -23.32 0.26
CA PRO A 158 -2.26 -23.93 -0.60
C PRO A 158 -2.82 -24.48 -1.93
N VAL A 159 -4.02 -24.07 -2.32
CA VAL A 159 -4.75 -24.47 -3.51
C VAL A 159 -5.27 -23.23 -4.23
N SER A 160 -5.37 -23.28 -5.56
CA SER A 160 -5.91 -22.18 -6.37
C SER A 160 -7.39 -21.98 -6.07
N VAL A 161 -7.69 -21.11 -5.12
CA VAL A 161 -9.06 -20.71 -4.78
C VAL A 161 -9.28 -19.30 -5.28
N THR A 162 -10.45 -19.07 -5.87
CA THR A 162 -10.84 -17.72 -6.25
C THR A 162 -11.52 -17.02 -5.09
N TYR A 163 -10.91 -15.94 -4.62
CA TYR A 163 -11.48 -15.04 -3.63
C TYR A 163 -12.37 -14.01 -4.33
N ASP A 164 -13.59 -14.40 -4.71
CA ASP A 164 -14.62 -13.44 -5.16
C ASP A 164 -15.47 -12.93 -3.98
N LEU A 165 -16.03 -11.72 -4.10
CA LEU A 165 -16.68 -11.02 -2.99
C LEU A 165 -17.82 -11.84 -2.40
N ARG A 166 -18.59 -12.52 -3.26
CA ARG A 166 -19.73 -13.35 -2.85
C ARG A 166 -19.24 -14.50 -1.97
N GLN A 167 -18.28 -15.29 -2.44
CA GLN A 167 -17.77 -16.43 -1.67
C GLN A 167 -17.11 -16.01 -0.36
N VAL A 168 -16.27 -14.96 -0.40
CA VAL A 168 -15.52 -14.50 0.77
C VAL A 168 -16.43 -13.91 1.83
N SER A 169 -17.35 -13.02 1.45
CA SER A 169 -18.29 -12.41 2.39
C SER A 169 -19.26 -13.43 3.00
N GLN A 170 -19.71 -14.42 2.23
CA GLN A 170 -20.54 -15.52 2.75
C GLN A 170 -19.78 -16.40 3.73
N ALA A 171 -18.51 -16.71 3.44
CA ALA A 171 -17.66 -17.48 4.36
C ALA A 171 -17.43 -16.73 5.68
N ILE A 172 -17.22 -15.42 5.63
CA ILE A 172 -17.03 -14.59 6.82
C ILE A 172 -18.31 -14.45 7.65
N VAL A 173 -19.48 -14.33 7.00
CA VAL A 173 -20.78 -14.40 7.70
C VAL A 173 -21.00 -15.76 8.36
N ALA A 174 -20.61 -16.86 7.70
CA ALA A 174 -20.68 -18.19 8.32
C ALA A 174 -19.74 -18.32 9.53
N ALA A 175 -18.64 -17.57 9.57
CA ALA A 175 -17.74 -17.45 10.71
C ALA A 175 -18.23 -16.43 11.78
N GLY A 176 -19.41 -15.83 11.59
CA GLY A 176 -20.04 -14.93 12.56
C GLY A 176 -19.70 -13.44 12.39
N GLY A 177 -19.16 -13.02 11.25
CA GLY A 177 -18.76 -11.62 11.00
C GLY A 177 -19.33 -11.00 9.72
N GLY A 178 -19.38 -9.67 9.67
CA GLY A 178 -19.63 -8.90 8.44
C GLY A 178 -21.04 -9.04 7.82
N LEU A 179 -21.15 -8.64 6.55
CA LEU A 179 -22.35 -8.71 5.73
C LEU A 179 -22.05 -9.51 4.46
N ALA A 180 -22.95 -10.43 4.10
CA ALA A 180 -22.78 -11.27 2.92
C ALA A 180 -23.28 -10.54 1.68
N TYR A 181 -22.46 -10.55 0.63
CA TYR A 181 -22.91 -10.20 -0.71
C TYR A 181 -23.68 -11.38 -1.31
N VAL A 182 -24.96 -11.17 -1.58
CA VAL A 182 -25.86 -12.15 -2.21
C VAL A 182 -26.48 -11.49 -3.44
N PRO A 183 -25.79 -11.53 -4.60
CA PRO A 183 -26.29 -10.91 -5.81
C PRO A 183 -27.56 -11.62 -6.32
N ASP A 184 -28.46 -10.87 -6.95
CA ASP A 184 -29.52 -11.48 -7.75
C ASP A 184 -28.91 -12.29 -8.91
N GLN A 185 -29.65 -13.28 -9.42
CA GLN A 185 -29.17 -14.21 -10.47
C GLN A 185 -28.58 -13.50 -11.70
N VAL A 186 -29.08 -12.31 -12.05
CA VAL A 186 -28.59 -11.52 -13.19
C VAL A 186 -27.23 -10.84 -12.96
N PHE A 187 -26.84 -10.66 -11.70
CA PHE A 187 -25.56 -10.08 -11.28
C PHE A 187 -24.57 -11.15 -10.79
N GLU A 188 -25.01 -12.39 -10.63
CA GLU A 188 -24.14 -13.49 -10.22
C GLU A 188 -23.13 -13.81 -11.32
N ARG A 189 -21.84 -13.71 -10.98
CA ARG A 189 -20.74 -14.13 -11.84
C ARG A 189 -19.80 -15.07 -11.09
N PRO A 190 -19.39 -16.18 -11.71
CA PRO A 190 -18.27 -16.95 -11.21
C PRO A 190 -17.01 -16.08 -11.19
N PHE A 191 -16.26 -16.12 -10.09
CA PHE A 191 -14.88 -15.62 -10.02
C PHE A 191 -14.68 -14.09 -10.09
N SER A 192 -15.75 -13.30 -10.18
CA SER A 192 -15.69 -11.84 -10.19
C SER A 192 -16.89 -11.24 -9.47
N SER A 193 -16.64 -10.12 -8.81
CA SER A 193 -17.69 -9.29 -8.20
C SER A 193 -18.24 -8.21 -9.14
N LEU A 194 -17.63 -8.03 -10.31
CA LEU A 194 -17.98 -6.98 -11.27
C LEU A 194 -19.27 -7.28 -12.03
N LEU A 195 -19.94 -6.22 -12.49
CA LEU A 195 -21.16 -6.31 -13.29
C LEU A 195 -20.98 -7.18 -14.54
N SER A 196 -22.07 -7.88 -14.92
CA SER A 196 -22.03 -8.69 -16.12
C SER A 196 -21.99 -7.88 -17.40
N ILE A 197 -21.16 -8.30 -18.36
CA ILE A 197 -21.10 -7.70 -19.69
C ILE A 197 -22.47 -7.68 -20.36
N ASP A 198 -23.29 -8.71 -20.14
CA ASP A 198 -24.64 -8.77 -20.68
C ASP A 198 -25.54 -7.69 -20.07
N VAL A 199 -25.38 -7.42 -18.76
CA VAL A 199 -26.10 -6.34 -18.05
C VAL A 199 -25.63 -4.97 -18.57
N ILE A 200 -24.31 -4.77 -18.67
CA ILE A 200 -23.69 -3.53 -19.14
C ILE A 200 -24.16 -3.21 -20.56
N ARG A 201 -24.08 -4.19 -21.48
CA ARG A 201 -24.48 -4.01 -22.88
C ARG A 201 -25.97 -3.80 -23.03
N ALA A 202 -26.80 -4.57 -22.33
CA ALA A 202 -28.25 -4.40 -22.39
C ALA A 202 -28.65 -2.99 -21.95
N GLN A 203 -28.02 -2.48 -20.88
CA GLN A 203 -28.27 -1.13 -20.37
C GLN A 203 -27.79 -0.04 -21.33
N ARG A 204 -26.58 -0.19 -21.89
CA ARG A 204 -26.02 0.75 -22.88
C ARG A 204 -26.85 0.84 -24.15
N GLU A 205 -27.22 -0.32 -24.70
CA GLU A 205 -27.90 -0.44 -25.99
C GLU A 205 -29.43 -0.20 -25.87
N GLY A 206 -29.93 0.09 -24.66
CA GLY A 206 -31.34 0.37 -24.40
C GLY A 206 -32.25 -0.83 -24.67
N HIS A 207 -31.75 -2.04 -24.47
CA HIS A 207 -32.52 -3.26 -24.69
C HIS A 207 -33.76 -3.31 -23.78
N ARG A 208 -34.87 -3.85 -24.29
CA ARG A 208 -36.09 -4.03 -23.48
C ARG A 208 -35.90 -4.97 -22.29
N SER A 209 -34.90 -5.86 -22.38
CA SER A 209 -34.48 -6.77 -21.31
C SER A 209 -33.42 -6.17 -20.38
N ALA A 210 -33.08 -4.89 -20.53
CA ALA A 210 -32.11 -4.23 -19.68
C ALA A 210 -32.60 -4.22 -18.23
N VAL A 211 -31.68 -4.58 -17.33
CA VAL A 211 -31.95 -4.53 -15.89
C VAL A 211 -32.11 -3.06 -15.48
N PRO A 212 -33.14 -2.70 -14.68
CA PRO A 212 -33.34 -1.31 -14.28
C PRO A 212 -32.11 -0.73 -13.59
N VAL A 213 -31.79 0.54 -13.87
CA VAL A 213 -30.69 1.29 -13.20
C VAL A 213 -30.79 1.21 -11.68
N SER A 214 -32.01 1.19 -11.12
CA SER A 214 -32.23 1.04 -9.68
C SER A 214 -31.78 -0.32 -9.13
N ALA A 215 -31.84 -1.39 -9.92
CA ALA A 215 -31.33 -2.70 -9.54
C ALA A 215 -29.80 -2.73 -9.60
N ILE A 216 -29.18 -2.16 -10.64
CA ILE A 216 -27.71 -2.00 -10.72
C ILE A 216 -27.21 -1.17 -9.52
N ARG A 217 -27.92 -0.09 -9.16
CA ARG A 217 -27.58 0.72 -7.98
C ARG A 217 -27.64 -0.10 -6.69
N ARG A 218 -28.70 -0.91 -6.48
CA ARG A 218 -28.81 -1.78 -5.29
C ARG A 218 -27.69 -2.81 -5.22
N ASP A 219 -27.28 -3.35 -6.36
CA ASP A 219 -26.19 -4.30 -6.48
C ASP A 219 -24.84 -3.66 -6.06
N VAL A 220 -24.56 -2.45 -6.56
CA VAL A 220 -23.37 -1.67 -6.13
C VAL A 220 -23.43 -1.36 -4.62
N ILE A 221 -24.58 -0.98 -4.06
CA ILE A 221 -24.75 -0.76 -2.61
C ILE A 221 -24.43 -2.04 -1.84
N ALA A 222 -24.96 -3.19 -2.27
CA ALA A 222 -24.72 -4.47 -1.62
C ALA A 222 -23.24 -4.87 -1.66
N ARG A 223 -22.52 -4.55 -2.75
CA ARG A 223 -21.06 -4.72 -2.80
C ARG A 223 -20.36 -3.83 -1.79
N LEU A 224 -20.70 -2.54 -1.73
CA LEU A 224 -20.11 -1.60 -0.77
C LEU A 224 -20.38 -2.02 0.69
N ASP A 225 -21.58 -2.50 1.00
CA ASP A 225 -21.95 -3.05 2.31
C ASP A 225 -21.09 -4.26 2.68
N ALA A 226 -20.93 -5.21 1.74
CA ALA A 226 -20.12 -6.40 1.97
C ALA A 226 -18.65 -6.04 2.17
N VAL A 227 -18.08 -5.14 1.35
CA VAL A 227 -16.70 -4.67 1.51
C VAL A 227 -16.50 -3.95 2.84
N GLN A 228 -17.43 -3.10 3.26
CA GLN A 228 -17.41 -2.46 4.57
C GLN A 228 -17.42 -3.50 5.70
N GLY A 229 -18.29 -4.52 5.60
CA GLY A 229 -18.36 -5.62 6.56
C GLY A 229 -17.06 -6.44 6.63
N LEU A 230 -16.44 -6.71 5.48
CA LEU A 230 -15.14 -7.39 5.39
C LEU A 230 -14.03 -6.58 6.07
N ILE A 231 -13.98 -5.27 5.82
CA ILE A 231 -12.99 -4.39 6.44
C ILE A 231 -13.18 -4.34 7.95
N GLY A 232 -14.43 -4.23 8.42
CA GLY A 232 -14.75 -4.29 9.85
C GLY A 232 -14.27 -5.59 10.48
N TRP A 233 -14.57 -6.73 9.86
CA TRP A 233 -14.10 -8.04 10.32
C TRP A 233 -12.56 -8.13 10.37
N LEU A 234 -11.85 -7.62 9.36
CA LEU A 234 -10.38 -7.59 9.36
C LEU A 234 -9.81 -6.78 10.53
N PHE A 235 -10.45 -5.66 10.89
CA PHE A 235 -10.05 -4.89 12.06
C PHE A 235 -10.31 -5.64 13.36
N ASP A 236 -11.41 -6.37 13.46
CA ASP A 236 -11.76 -7.19 14.61
C ASP A 236 -10.74 -8.33 14.80
N GLU A 237 -10.41 -9.06 13.74
CA GLU A 237 -9.37 -10.09 13.74
C GLU A 237 -8.01 -9.53 14.13
N ASN A 238 -7.65 -8.35 13.61
CA ASN A 238 -6.42 -7.69 14.01
C ASN A 238 -6.41 -7.32 15.49
N ARG A 239 -7.53 -6.86 16.07
CA ARG A 239 -7.61 -6.56 17.51
C ARG A 239 -7.42 -7.82 18.35
N ASN A 240 -8.03 -8.93 17.94
CA ASN A 240 -7.86 -10.22 18.61
C ASN A 240 -6.39 -10.67 18.56
N ALA A 241 -5.77 -10.63 17.37
CA ALA A 241 -4.38 -11.01 17.19
C ALA A 241 -3.40 -10.08 17.94
N VAL A 242 -3.69 -8.77 18.01
CA VAL A 242 -2.91 -7.83 18.84
C VAL A 242 -2.96 -8.21 20.32
N ALA A 243 -4.12 -8.63 20.85
CA ALA A 243 -4.25 -9.08 22.23
C ALA A 243 -3.42 -10.35 22.52
N GLU A 244 -3.20 -11.19 21.50
CA GLU A 244 -2.37 -12.38 21.55
C GLU A 244 -0.88 -12.10 21.27
N GLY A 245 -0.51 -10.85 20.99
CA GLY A 245 0.87 -10.45 20.68
C GLY A 245 1.31 -10.72 19.23
N SER A 246 0.37 -11.05 18.34
CA SER A 246 0.61 -11.40 16.94
C SER A 246 -0.16 -10.49 15.94
N PRO A 247 0.01 -9.14 15.96
CA PRO A 247 -0.71 -8.23 15.06
C PRO A 247 -0.64 -8.65 13.57
N LEU A 248 -1.78 -8.63 12.89
CA LEU A 248 -1.91 -9.01 11.47
C LEU A 248 -1.65 -7.81 10.54
N LEU A 249 -2.21 -6.65 10.88
CA LEU A 249 -2.15 -5.43 10.07
C LEU A 249 -1.02 -4.53 10.56
N ARG A 250 -0.06 -4.20 9.68
CA ARG A 250 1.21 -3.59 10.10
C ARG A 250 1.64 -2.37 9.30
N LEU A 251 0.84 -1.93 8.33
CA LEU A 251 1.20 -0.76 7.53
C LEU A 251 1.07 0.53 8.36
N ALA A 252 2.20 1.06 8.82
CA ALA A 252 2.24 2.31 9.58
C ALA A 252 1.90 3.51 8.70
N LYS A 253 0.71 4.10 8.90
CA LYS A 253 0.24 5.29 8.17
C LYS A 253 0.21 6.51 9.09
N LYS A 254 0.55 7.67 8.55
CA LYS A 254 0.39 8.97 9.22
C LYS A 254 -1.03 9.51 9.00
N PRO A 255 -1.50 10.48 9.81
CA PRO A 255 -2.72 11.21 9.52
C PRO A 255 -2.72 11.75 8.09
N PHE A 256 -3.87 11.69 7.42
CA PHE A 256 -3.98 12.04 6.01
C PHE A 256 -3.70 13.53 5.77
N ARG A 257 -2.87 13.84 4.78
CA ARG A 257 -2.63 15.21 4.28
C ARG A 257 -2.46 15.18 2.76
N PHE A 258 -3.01 16.17 2.07
CA PHE A 258 -2.68 16.42 0.67
C PHE A 258 -1.23 16.91 0.55
N GLN A 259 -0.55 16.50 -0.52
CA GLN A 259 0.77 17.03 -0.84
C GLN A 259 0.60 18.41 -1.47
N ALA A 260 0.99 19.45 -0.73
CA ALA A 260 0.88 20.84 -1.18
C ALA A 260 1.84 21.19 -2.32
N THR A 261 2.87 20.36 -2.58
CA THR A 261 4.04 20.74 -3.38
C THR A 261 3.99 20.34 -4.86
N PHE A 262 2.99 19.60 -5.33
CA PHE A 262 3.00 19.04 -6.69
C PHE A 262 1.71 19.34 -7.46
N ASP A 263 1.74 20.27 -8.41
CA ASP A 263 0.65 20.48 -9.38
C ASP A 263 0.95 19.67 -10.65
N PRO A 264 0.44 18.44 -10.82
CA PRO A 264 0.75 17.58 -11.96
C PRO A 264 0.36 18.16 -13.33
N LEU A 265 -0.53 19.16 -13.37
CA LEU A 265 -1.12 19.65 -14.62
C LEU A 265 -0.48 20.95 -15.10
N ASN A 266 0.14 21.71 -14.20
CA ASN A 266 0.95 22.90 -14.51
C ASN A 266 2.44 22.72 -14.20
N ALA A 267 2.86 21.49 -13.86
CA ALA A 267 4.24 21.18 -13.53
C ALA A 267 5.17 21.59 -14.69
N ALA A 268 6.17 22.42 -14.40
CA ALA A 268 7.32 22.53 -15.28
C ALA A 268 8.03 21.16 -15.32
N ASP A 269 8.80 20.86 -16.37
CA ASP A 269 9.50 19.57 -16.52
C ASP A 269 10.27 19.15 -15.24
N LEU A 270 10.78 20.12 -14.48
CA LEU A 270 11.48 19.91 -13.21
C LEU A 270 10.58 19.41 -12.06
N ASP A 271 9.32 19.86 -11.99
CA ASP A 271 8.36 19.43 -10.98
C ASP A 271 7.84 18.00 -11.27
N ILE A 272 7.72 17.64 -12.55
CA ILE A 272 7.42 16.28 -12.99
C ILE A 272 8.55 15.33 -12.57
N LEU A 273 9.81 15.70 -12.84
CA LEU A 273 10.97 14.89 -12.45
C LEU A 273 11.04 14.67 -10.93
N LEU A 274 10.75 15.68 -10.12
CA LEU A 274 10.71 15.53 -8.65
C LEU A 274 9.61 14.57 -8.20
N ALA A 275 8.45 14.60 -8.85
CA ALA A 275 7.35 13.70 -8.54
C ALA A 275 7.64 12.26 -8.94
N CYS A 276 8.26 12.02 -10.11
CA CYS A 276 8.73 10.69 -10.51
C CYS A 276 9.68 10.11 -9.46
N GLU A 277 10.71 10.86 -9.07
CA GLU A 277 11.66 10.43 -8.05
C GLU A 277 10.98 10.13 -6.70
N LEU A 278 10.02 10.97 -6.27
CA LEU A 278 9.27 10.73 -5.04
C LEU A 278 8.40 9.46 -5.12
N LEU A 279 7.77 9.21 -6.27
CA LEU A 279 6.92 8.04 -6.49
C LEU A 279 7.76 6.77 -6.57
N GLU A 280 8.86 6.79 -7.31
CA GLU A 280 9.81 5.69 -7.43
C GLU A 280 10.40 5.30 -6.06
N ASN A 281 10.84 6.30 -5.27
CA ASN A 281 11.36 6.02 -3.93
C ASN A 281 10.29 5.43 -3.00
N ARG A 282 9.04 5.87 -3.12
CA ARG A 282 7.95 5.31 -2.32
C ARG A 282 7.62 3.88 -2.74
N ALA A 283 7.55 3.61 -4.06
CA ALA A 283 7.40 2.28 -4.66
C ALA A 283 8.44 1.30 -4.11
N GLY A 284 9.72 1.70 -4.20
CA GLY A 284 10.83 0.92 -3.67
C GLY A 284 10.74 0.67 -2.16
N LEU A 285 10.22 1.62 -1.39
CA LEU A 285 10.03 1.45 0.05
C LEU A 285 8.98 0.37 0.38
N LEU A 286 7.81 0.36 -0.28
CA LEU A 286 6.84 -0.71 0.01
C LEU A 286 7.29 -2.04 -0.56
N ASP A 287 8.00 -2.07 -1.69
CA ASP A 287 8.63 -3.32 -2.19
C ASP A 287 9.55 -3.94 -1.16
N ALA A 288 10.36 -3.10 -0.51
CA ALA A 288 11.17 -3.54 0.61
C ALA A 288 10.28 -4.04 1.76
N LEU A 289 9.22 -3.32 2.15
CA LEU A 289 8.31 -3.80 3.20
C LEU A 289 7.61 -5.12 2.86
N ILE A 290 7.17 -5.32 1.62
CA ILE A 290 6.54 -6.57 1.16
C ILE A 290 7.56 -7.71 1.23
N GLY A 291 8.79 -7.48 0.76
CA GLY A 291 9.88 -8.45 0.85
C GLY A 291 10.23 -8.79 2.30
N LEU A 292 10.32 -7.78 3.16
CA LEU A 292 10.58 -7.93 4.59
C LEU A 292 9.40 -8.61 5.32
N ALA A 293 8.16 -8.48 4.86
CA ALA A 293 7.01 -9.12 5.48
C ALA A 293 7.01 -10.65 5.32
N GLN A 294 7.75 -11.18 4.33
CA GLN A 294 7.83 -12.62 4.08
C GLN A 294 8.51 -13.38 5.24
N PRO A 295 8.21 -14.68 5.44
CA PRO A 295 8.92 -15.52 6.39
C PRO A 295 10.43 -15.58 6.11
N ALA A 296 11.25 -15.71 7.15
CA ALA A 296 12.71 -15.67 7.00
C ALA A 296 13.28 -16.67 5.97
N ALA A 297 12.70 -17.88 5.89
CA ALA A 297 13.09 -18.87 4.87
C ALA A 297 12.90 -18.33 3.44
N ARG A 298 11.73 -17.74 3.13
CA ARG A 298 11.46 -17.11 1.82
C ARG A 298 12.41 -15.94 1.55
N ARG A 299 12.67 -15.10 2.55
CA ARG A 299 13.60 -13.96 2.40
C ARG A 299 15.01 -14.42 2.09
N ARG A 300 15.49 -15.45 2.79
CA ARG A 300 16.78 -16.10 2.57
C ARG A 300 16.88 -16.73 1.18
N ASP A 301 15.87 -17.51 0.78
CA ASP A 301 15.85 -18.21 -0.51
C ASP A 301 15.77 -17.20 -1.69
N SER A 302 15.28 -15.98 -1.44
CA SER A 302 15.34 -14.86 -2.39
C SER A 302 16.65 -14.05 -2.37
N ALA A 303 17.67 -14.52 -1.64
CA ALA A 303 18.96 -13.87 -1.42
C ALA A 303 18.89 -12.45 -0.81
N ARG A 304 17.80 -12.12 -0.10
CA ARG A 304 17.57 -10.81 0.53
C ARG A 304 17.91 -10.77 2.02
N CYS A 305 18.25 -11.93 2.60
CA CYS A 305 18.45 -12.09 4.04
C CYS A 305 19.56 -13.10 4.36
N LEU A 306 20.33 -12.84 5.43
CA LEU A 306 21.02 -13.87 6.19
C LEU A 306 20.21 -14.17 7.44
N ALA A 307 19.67 -15.38 7.54
CA ALA A 307 18.81 -15.80 8.64
C ALA A 307 19.56 -16.67 9.66
N GLY A 308 19.11 -16.65 10.91
CA GLY A 308 19.59 -17.59 11.92
C GLY A 308 21.05 -17.38 12.36
N LEU A 309 21.54 -16.15 12.25
CA LEU A 309 22.91 -15.80 12.61
C LEU A 309 23.14 -15.94 14.12
N THR A 310 24.36 -16.35 14.49
CA THR A 310 24.77 -16.45 15.91
C THR A 310 25.90 -15.49 16.19
N LEU A 311 25.67 -14.49 17.06
CA LEU A 311 26.70 -13.56 17.49
C LEU A 311 27.79 -14.30 18.28
N ARG A 312 29.03 -14.22 17.81
CA ARG A 312 30.20 -14.87 18.45
C ARG A 312 30.93 -13.91 19.38
N LYS A 313 31.23 -12.72 18.86
CA LYS A 313 31.95 -11.67 19.59
C LYS A 313 31.71 -10.33 18.93
N HIS A 314 31.98 -9.27 19.68
CA HIS A 314 32.02 -7.91 19.15
C HIS A 314 33.15 -7.10 19.80
N TRP A 315 33.70 -6.12 19.08
CA TRP A 315 34.75 -5.24 19.59
C TRP A 315 34.65 -3.84 18.99
N ALA A 316 35.30 -2.87 19.62
CA ALA A 316 35.39 -1.51 19.10
C ALA A 316 36.53 -1.40 18.08
N LEU A 317 36.28 -0.70 16.98
CA LEU A 317 37.29 -0.35 15.99
C LEU A 317 37.05 1.10 15.56
N GLY A 318 37.82 2.03 16.15
CA GLY A 318 37.58 3.46 16.00
C GLY A 318 36.19 3.87 16.52
N GLY A 319 35.48 4.72 15.77
CA GLY A 319 34.11 5.16 16.10
C GLY A 319 33.00 4.14 15.81
N ARG A 320 33.36 2.87 15.57
CA ARG A 320 32.44 1.82 15.10
C ARG A 320 32.55 0.57 15.95
N ARG A 321 31.51 -0.27 15.92
CA ARG A 321 31.51 -1.60 16.52
C ARG A 321 31.54 -2.66 15.43
N ILE A 322 32.40 -3.65 15.58
CA ILE A 322 32.43 -4.83 14.72
C ILE A 322 31.76 -5.98 15.47
N LEU A 323 30.79 -6.61 14.84
CA LEU A 323 30.10 -7.80 15.31
C LEU A 323 30.45 -8.94 14.37
N GLN A 324 30.90 -10.07 14.91
CA GLN A 324 31.17 -11.26 14.13
C GLN A 324 30.09 -12.30 14.39
N PHE A 325 29.46 -12.76 13.32
CA PHE A 325 28.42 -13.77 13.34
C PHE A 325 28.90 -15.07 12.73
N HIS A 326 28.34 -16.18 13.21
CA HIS A 326 28.36 -17.45 12.52
C HIS A 326 27.13 -17.59 11.62
N VAL A 327 27.37 -18.01 10.38
CA VAL A 327 26.35 -18.19 9.34
C VAL A 327 25.96 -19.67 9.26
N PRO A 328 24.68 -20.02 9.50
CA PRO A 328 24.20 -21.40 9.36
C PRO A 328 24.27 -21.83 7.89
N GLU A 329 24.38 -23.14 7.66
CA GLU A 329 24.60 -23.72 6.33
C GLU A 329 23.58 -23.24 5.30
N ASP A 330 22.30 -23.24 5.65
CA ASP A 330 21.23 -22.81 4.77
C ASP A 330 21.32 -21.33 4.33
N SER A 331 22.05 -20.48 5.05
CA SER A 331 22.21 -19.05 4.72
C SER A 331 23.54 -18.74 4.03
N ARG A 332 24.39 -19.74 3.76
CA ARG A 332 25.70 -19.52 3.11
C ARG A 332 25.61 -19.26 1.61
N GLU A 333 24.46 -19.54 0.99
CA GLU A 333 24.20 -19.32 -0.44
C GLU A 333 23.60 -17.94 -0.76
N THR A 334 23.54 -17.03 0.23
CA THR A 334 23.03 -15.68 -0.01
C THR A 334 23.98 -14.85 -0.89
N GLU A 335 23.42 -13.88 -1.63
CA GLU A 335 24.20 -12.93 -2.43
C GLU A 335 24.57 -11.65 -1.64
N LEU A 336 24.12 -11.53 -0.38
CA LEU A 336 24.46 -10.38 0.45
C LEU A 336 25.97 -10.27 0.69
N GLY A 337 26.54 -9.16 0.27
CA GLY A 337 27.97 -8.90 0.33
C GLY A 337 28.35 -7.51 0.82
N PRO A 338 29.66 -7.21 0.87
CA PRO A 338 30.20 -5.93 1.40
C PRO A 338 29.72 -4.68 0.63
N ASN A 339 29.31 -4.86 -0.62
CA ASN A 339 28.82 -3.79 -1.48
C ASN A 339 27.32 -3.55 -1.32
N ASP A 340 26.61 -4.36 -0.54
CA ASP A 340 25.21 -4.11 -0.26
C ASP A 340 25.05 -2.99 0.78
N PHE A 341 24.20 -2.05 0.41
CA PHE A 341 23.82 -0.93 1.25
C PHE A 341 22.47 -1.22 1.93
N ASP A 342 22.13 -0.37 2.89
CA ASP A 342 20.81 -0.34 3.53
C ASP A 342 20.46 -1.61 4.30
N LEU A 343 21.47 -2.24 4.90
CA LEU A 343 21.28 -3.43 5.72
C LEU A 343 20.81 -3.05 7.12
N ILE A 344 19.81 -3.76 7.61
CA ILE A 344 19.36 -3.69 9.01
C ILE A 344 19.65 -5.00 9.71
N LEU A 345 20.06 -4.92 10.97
CA LEU A 345 20.30 -6.07 11.83
C LEU A 345 19.17 -6.17 12.86
N THR A 346 18.44 -7.28 12.85
CA THR A 346 17.25 -7.49 13.69
C THR A 346 17.23 -8.90 14.29
N ASN A 347 16.22 -9.18 15.13
CA ASN A 347 15.94 -10.50 15.70
C ASN A 347 14.72 -11.17 15.06
N ASP A 348 14.46 -10.87 13.79
CA ASP A 348 13.24 -11.23 13.04
C ASP A 348 11.93 -10.64 13.61
N SER A 349 12.00 -9.74 14.59
CA SER A 349 10.83 -9.01 15.08
C SER A 349 10.20 -8.19 13.94
N PRO A 350 8.93 -8.43 13.58
CA PRO A 350 8.23 -7.63 12.58
C PRO A 350 8.10 -6.16 12.97
N ASP A 351 8.04 -5.84 14.27
CA ASP A 351 7.90 -4.45 14.76
C ASP A 351 9.15 -3.60 14.50
N LEU A 352 10.32 -4.24 14.50
CA LEU A 352 11.58 -3.61 14.13
C LEU A 352 11.77 -3.59 12.62
N ARG A 353 11.51 -4.73 11.97
CA ARG A 353 11.80 -4.94 10.55
C ARG A 353 10.84 -4.17 9.63
N LEU A 354 9.55 -4.08 9.96
CA LEU A 354 8.53 -3.44 9.12
C LEU A 354 8.28 -1.97 9.48
N ASN A 355 9.14 -1.38 10.33
CA ASN A 355 9.02 0.01 10.75
C ASN A 355 10.19 0.86 10.22
N PRO A 356 10.00 1.57 9.08
CA PRO A 356 11.05 2.39 8.48
C PRO A 356 11.63 3.46 9.41
N SER A 357 10.86 3.95 10.38
CA SER A 357 11.33 4.96 11.33
C SER A 357 12.43 4.45 12.27
N LEU A 358 12.51 3.13 12.47
CA LEU A 358 13.50 2.49 13.34
C LEU A 358 14.76 2.02 12.60
N TRP A 359 14.73 1.93 11.26
CA TRP A 359 15.82 1.36 10.48
C TRP A 359 17.15 2.09 10.66
N SER A 360 17.12 3.41 10.83
CA SER A 360 18.31 4.22 11.13
C SER A 360 19.00 3.81 12.45
N SER A 361 18.24 3.27 13.40
CA SER A 361 18.73 2.76 14.69
C SER A 361 19.14 1.28 14.65
N LEU A 362 19.04 0.64 13.49
CA LEU A 362 19.35 -0.77 13.25
C LEU A 362 20.32 -0.95 12.07
N THR A 363 20.75 0.15 11.45
CA THR A 363 21.56 0.16 10.23
C THR A 363 22.95 -0.41 10.48
N CYS A 364 23.41 -1.22 9.54
CA CYS A 364 24.73 -1.83 9.58
C CYS A 364 25.30 -2.02 8.16
N ARG A 365 26.53 -2.53 8.07
CA ARG A 365 27.19 -2.87 6.80
C ARG A 365 27.98 -4.16 6.94
N ILE A 366 27.99 -5.01 5.91
CA ILE A 366 28.93 -6.13 5.84
C ILE A 366 30.32 -5.57 5.57
N ARG A 367 31.32 -6.04 6.32
CA ARG A 367 32.71 -5.68 6.04
C ARG A 367 33.25 -6.50 4.88
N PRO A 368 34.10 -5.92 4.02
CA PRO A 368 34.88 -6.71 3.09
C PRO A 368 35.76 -7.69 3.85
N ASP A 369 35.94 -8.86 3.26
CA ASP A 369 36.84 -9.87 3.80
C ASP A 369 38.26 -9.30 3.88
N GLU A 370 38.92 -9.52 5.02
CA GLU A 370 40.34 -9.22 5.18
C GLU A 370 41.16 -10.39 4.59
N ASP A 371 42.39 -10.14 4.16
CA ASP A 371 43.29 -11.16 3.61
C ASP A 371 43.28 -12.44 4.49
N GLY A 372 42.92 -13.59 3.90
CA GLY A 372 42.79 -14.88 4.58
C GLY A 372 41.37 -15.24 5.07
N TRP A 373 40.36 -14.43 4.76
CA TRP A 373 38.94 -14.73 5.04
C TRP A 373 38.12 -15.17 3.83
N GLU A 374 38.72 -15.16 2.63
CA GLU A 374 38.05 -15.39 1.34
C GLU A 374 37.32 -16.75 1.26
N ASP A 375 37.80 -17.77 1.99
CA ASP A 375 37.20 -19.12 2.02
C ASP A 375 36.20 -19.34 3.18
N ARG A 376 36.04 -18.37 4.09
CA ARG A 376 35.30 -18.53 5.36
C ARG A 376 33.83 -18.12 5.24
N ARG A 377 33.07 -18.89 4.46
CA ARG A 377 31.60 -18.68 4.27
C ARG A 377 30.74 -18.94 5.52
N ASP A 378 31.32 -19.51 6.57
CA ASP A 378 30.66 -19.79 7.83
C ASP A 378 30.64 -18.60 8.79
N LEU A 379 31.25 -17.48 8.41
CA LEU A 379 31.36 -16.27 9.22
C LEU A 379 31.05 -15.03 8.40
N VAL A 380 30.43 -14.05 9.05
CA VAL A 380 30.24 -12.71 8.49
C VAL A 380 30.61 -11.66 9.53
N GLN A 381 31.30 -10.61 9.10
CA GLN A 381 31.61 -9.46 9.93
C GLN A 381 30.69 -8.30 9.55
N VAL A 382 29.97 -7.79 10.54
CA VAL A 382 29.05 -6.66 10.40
C VAL A 382 29.60 -5.49 11.18
N GLN A 383 29.59 -4.32 10.56
CA GLN A 383 30.01 -3.06 11.13
C GLN A 383 28.81 -2.18 11.43
N ILE A 384 28.78 -1.61 12.63
CA ILE A 384 27.71 -0.73 13.12
C ILE A 384 28.35 0.57 13.61
N ASP A 385 27.68 1.71 13.37
CA ASP A 385 28.10 2.99 13.93
C ASP A 385 28.04 2.98 15.46
N GLY A 386 29.00 3.60 16.14
CA GLY A 386 29.05 3.63 17.59
C GLY A 386 27.76 4.17 18.23
N ARG A 387 27.14 5.20 17.63
CA ARG A 387 25.90 5.82 18.13
C ARG A 387 24.72 4.86 18.01
N VAL A 388 24.62 4.16 16.89
CA VAL A 388 23.60 3.13 16.65
C VAL A 388 23.77 1.99 17.66
N PHE A 389 25.01 1.49 17.82
CA PHE A 389 25.31 0.42 18.76
C PHE A 389 24.93 0.78 20.19
N THR A 390 25.22 2.01 20.65
CA THR A 390 24.86 2.47 22.01
C THR A 390 23.41 2.93 22.14
N GLY A 391 22.65 2.96 21.05
CA GLY A 391 21.24 3.35 21.07
C GLY A 391 20.38 2.36 21.85
N THR A 392 19.29 2.86 22.44
CA THR A 392 18.38 2.06 23.29
C THR A 392 17.84 0.84 22.55
N VAL A 393 17.32 1.04 21.34
CA VAL A 393 16.75 -0.02 20.49
C VAL A 393 17.77 -1.14 20.23
N PHE A 394 19.00 -0.79 19.88
CA PHE A 394 20.03 -1.79 19.57
C PHE A 394 20.53 -2.50 20.84
N GLN A 395 20.61 -1.82 21.98
CA GLN A 395 20.99 -2.44 23.25
C GLN A 395 19.94 -3.43 23.75
N GLU A 396 18.65 -3.10 23.61
CA GLU A 396 17.55 -4.03 23.88
C GLU A 396 17.59 -5.25 22.95
N LEU A 397 17.88 -5.04 21.67
CA LEU A 397 18.08 -6.12 20.71
C LEU A 397 19.24 -7.03 21.13
N LEU A 398 20.38 -6.46 21.52
CA LEU A 398 21.55 -7.21 21.95
C LEU A 398 21.30 -8.07 23.20
N GLN A 399 20.46 -7.59 24.12
CA GLN A 399 20.10 -8.30 25.35
C GLN A 399 19.04 -9.38 25.14
N SER A 400 18.10 -9.14 24.22
CA SER A 400 16.95 -10.02 23.98
C SER A 400 17.24 -11.14 22.98
N THR A 401 18.24 -10.98 22.12
CA THR A 401 18.48 -11.90 21.00
C THR A 401 19.40 -13.05 21.39
N GLY A 402 18.85 -14.27 21.37
CA GLY A 402 19.58 -15.50 21.65
C GLY A 402 20.46 -16.00 20.48
N PRO A 403 21.20 -17.12 20.70
CA PRO A 403 21.93 -17.81 19.64
C PRO A 403 20.98 -18.22 18.50
N GLY A 404 21.41 -18.04 17.25
CA GLY A 404 20.59 -18.31 16.07
C GLY A 404 19.40 -17.36 15.89
N GLY A 405 19.31 -16.29 16.68
CA GLY A 405 18.20 -15.33 16.64
C GLY A 405 18.47 -14.08 15.80
N TRP A 406 19.62 -13.95 15.15
CA TRP A 406 19.99 -12.73 14.43
C TRP A 406 19.72 -12.82 12.93
N TYR A 407 19.27 -11.71 12.35
CA TYR A 407 18.86 -11.62 10.95
C TYR A 407 19.42 -10.34 10.35
N LEU A 408 20.05 -10.49 9.19
CA LEU A 408 20.54 -9.37 8.40
C LEU A 408 19.65 -9.28 7.17
N ASP A 409 18.88 -8.20 7.06
CA ASP A 409 17.95 -8.00 5.95
C ASP A 409 18.33 -6.73 5.18
N ARG A 410 18.09 -6.74 3.86
CA ARG A 410 18.17 -5.54 3.03
C ARG A 410 16.90 -4.69 3.20
N ALA A 411 17.05 -3.51 3.79
CA ALA A 411 16.00 -2.51 3.90
C ALA A 411 16.07 -1.52 2.71
N PHE A 412 15.20 -0.51 2.74
CA PHE A 412 15.19 0.57 1.77
C PHE A 412 15.75 1.87 2.40
N SER A 413 16.55 2.61 1.63
CA SER A 413 17.06 3.92 2.03
C SER A 413 16.93 4.89 0.88
N ASP A 414 16.28 6.01 1.14
CA ASP A 414 16.17 7.09 0.17
C ASP A 414 17.37 8.04 0.30
N VAL A 415 18.32 7.90 -0.63
CA VAL A 415 19.49 8.78 -0.75
C VAL A 415 19.39 9.76 -1.91
N ASN A 416 18.32 9.67 -2.72
CA ASN A 416 18.21 10.32 -4.01
C ASN A 416 17.21 11.48 -3.98
N THR A 417 16.06 11.34 -3.32
CA THR A 417 15.01 12.37 -3.30
C THR A 417 15.55 13.72 -2.83
N ALA A 418 16.29 13.76 -1.72
CA ALA A 418 16.81 15.01 -1.18
C ALA A 418 17.85 15.68 -2.11
N LYS A 419 18.64 14.87 -2.83
CA LYS A 419 19.62 15.36 -3.80
C LYS A 419 18.94 15.86 -5.07
N ALA A 420 17.94 15.12 -5.57
CA ALA A 420 17.11 15.52 -6.70
C ALA A 420 16.41 16.85 -6.39
N ALA A 421 15.74 16.96 -5.23
CA ALA A 421 15.10 18.20 -4.81
C ALA A 421 16.08 19.39 -4.72
N ALA A 422 17.27 19.19 -4.13
CA ALA A 422 18.29 20.23 -4.04
C ALA A 422 18.87 20.63 -5.41
N PHE A 423 19.05 19.68 -6.32
CA PHE A 423 19.51 19.91 -7.68
C PHE A 423 18.49 20.68 -8.51
N LEU A 424 17.22 20.27 -8.46
CA LEU A 424 16.12 20.93 -9.16
C LEU A 424 15.89 22.36 -8.63
N ALA A 425 15.97 22.56 -7.31
CA ALA A 425 15.92 23.88 -6.70
C ALA A 425 17.09 24.80 -7.10
N ASN A 426 18.24 24.23 -7.43
CA ASN A 426 19.38 24.98 -7.97
C ASN A 426 19.14 25.37 -9.43
N LEU A 427 18.65 24.45 -10.27
CA LEU A 427 18.31 24.74 -11.67
C LEU A 427 17.26 25.85 -11.80
N ALA A 428 16.21 25.79 -10.99
CA ALA A 428 15.13 26.80 -10.96
C ALA A 428 15.59 28.20 -10.50
N ARG A 429 16.78 28.34 -9.90
CA ARG A 429 17.38 29.63 -9.54
C ARG A 429 18.29 30.20 -10.64
N VAL A 430 18.68 29.38 -11.61
CA VAL A 430 19.63 29.73 -12.67
C VAL A 430 18.90 30.00 -14.00
N SER A 431 17.70 29.45 -14.17
CA SER A 431 16.68 29.87 -15.15
C SER A 431 15.94 31.13 -14.68
#